data_AF-A0A8J5M785-F1
#
_entry.id   AF-A0A8J5M785-F1
#
_cell.length_a   1.000
_cell.length_b   1.000
_cell.length_c   1.000
_cell.angle_alpha   90.00
_cell.angle_beta   90.00
_cell.angle_gamma   90.00
#
_symmetry.space_group_name_H-M   'P 1'
#
loop_
_entity.id
_entity.type
_entity.pdbx_description
1 polymer ?
#
loop_
_entity_poly.entity_id
_entity_poly.type
_entity_poly.pdbx_seq_one_letter_code
_entity_poly.pdbx_strand_id
1 'polypeptide(L)'
;MAGGGKDPDMCAPPPTIGLPVYPGEKDLFQFAQNFEFLEGEFFMFGALGYGYDTVAPGMAVKNEFGGIPRPLLNLSDGVFADIMNDAFGYNLNPPFDPYNDTLKYLIAAYVIPYVGVVTAVGANPSVRGYESKRLLAGLLAVEAGQDAIIRTLLYERKYELVPPYNITVAEFTIKISELRNRLAMCGVKDEGLIVPMPLGAEGKLTTNILSADNDSLAYQRTPNEALRVLYLTGSECQPGGFFPQGANGKIAKEFLISPC
;
A
#
# COMPACT_ATOMS: atom_id res chain seq x y z
N MET A 1 -11.93 40.07 1.26
CA MET A 1 -10.78 40.14 2.19
C MET A 1 -11.04 39.17 3.33
N ALA A 2 -10.33 38.05 3.35
CA ALA A 2 -10.14 37.21 4.54
C ALA A 2 -8.84 36.43 4.31
N GLY A 3 -7.73 37.15 4.38
CA GLY A 3 -6.43 36.53 4.58
C GLY A 3 -6.33 36.11 6.03
N GLY A 4 -6.32 34.81 6.27
CA GLY A 4 -5.92 34.21 7.54
C GLY A 4 -4.66 33.40 7.28
N GLY A 5 -3.51 34.03 7.49
CA GLY A 5 -2.23 33.32 7.51
C GLY A 5 -2.29 32.26 8.61
N LYS A 6 -1.88 31.03 8.28
CA LYS A 6 -1.51 30.06 9.32
C LYS A 6 -0.30 30.67 10.04
N ASP A 7 -0.47 31.05 11.30
CA ASP A 7 0.64 31.52 12.13
C ASP A 7 1.76 30.47 12.11
N PRO A 8 2.98 30.83 11.69
CA PRO A 8 4.15 29.99 11.88
C PRO A 8 4.68 30.24 13.30
N ASP A 9 4.95 29.14 14.01
CA ASP A 9 5.76 29.03 15.24
C ASP A 9 5.10 29.29 16.61
N MET A 10 4.76 28.19 17.32
CA MET A 10 4.74 28.17 18.81
C MET A 10 5.12 26.81 19.44
N CYS A 11 5.44 25.77 18.67
CA CYS A 11 5.92 24.51 19.23
C CYS A 11 7.43 24.41 19.03
N ALA A 12 8.21 24.39 20.12
CA ALA A 12 9.62 24.01 20.02
C ALA A 12 9.68 22.61 19.38
N PRO A 13 10.49 22.40 18.32
CA PRO A 13 10.64 21.07 17.75
C PRO A 13 11.13 20.11 18.84
N PRO A 14 10.68 18.84 18.84
CA PRO A 14 11.20 17.85 19.77
C PRO A 14 12.73 17.85 19.72
N PRO A 15 13.42 17.73 20.87
CA PRO A 15 14.87 17.87 20.94
C PRO A 15 15.54 16.90 19.96
N THR A 16 16.21 17.46 18.95
CA THR A 16 16.95 16.69 17.95
C THR A 16 18.29 16.29 18.56
N ILE A 17 18.44 15.00 18.88
CA ILE A 17 19.76 14.44 19.08
C ILE A 17 20.33 14.24 17.68
N GLY A 18 21.35 15.01 17.30
CA GLY A 18 22.04 14.88 16.01
C GLY A 18 22.65 13.49 15.86
N LEU A 19 21.86 12.53 15.38
CA LEU A 19 22.24 11.14 15.19
C LEU A 19 22.32 10.85 13.69
N PRO A 20 23.34 10.08 13.26
CA PRO A 20 23.56 9.84 11.84
C PRO A 20 22.45 8.96 11.24
N VAL A 21 22.08 9.27 10.00
CA VAL A 21 21.36 8.35 9.11
C VAL A 21 22.32 7.26 8.66
N TYR A 22 21.98 6.00 8.90
CA TYR A 22 22.84 4.88 8.49
C TYR A 22 22.63 4.57 6.99
N PRO A 23 23.68 4.19 6.25
CA PRO A 23 23.58 3.93 4.80
C PRO A 23 22.48 2.93 4.41
N GLY A 24 22.28 1.85 5.19
CA GLY A 24 21.24 0.86 4.92
C GLY A 24 19.80 1.36 5.16
N GLU A 25 19.61 2.37 6.00
CA GLU A 25 18.29 2.97 6.26
C GLU A 25 17.82 3.80 5.06
N LYS A 26 18.78 4.47 4.39
CA LYS A 26 18.53 5.21 3.16
C LYS A 26 17.89 4.31 2.10
N ASP A 27 18.44 3.11 1.92
CA ASP A 27 17.95 2.16 0.92
C ASP A 27 16.50 1.72 1.22
N LEU A 28 16.10 1.63 2.50
CA LEU A 28 14.72 1.32 2.91
C LEU A 28 13.74 2.45 2.59
N PHE A 29 14.09 3.71 2.87
CA PHE A 29 13.22 4.83 2.50
C PHE A 29 13.14 5.04 0.99
N GLN A 30 14.20 4.71 0.26
CA GLN A 30 14.16 4.67 -1.19
C GLN A 30 13.27 3.55 -1.72
N PHE A 31 13.25 2.40 -1.06
CA PHE A 31 12.30 1.33 -1.38
C PHE A 31 10.84 1.77 -1.12
N ALA A 32 10.59 2.40 0.03
CA ALA A 32 9.27 2.93 0.40
C ALA A 32 8.72 3.96 -0.60
N GLN A 33 9.58 4.76 -1.23
CA GLN A 33 9.15 5.73 -2.26
C GLN A 33 8.42 5.10 -3.46
N ASN A 34 8.62 3.80 -3.75
CA ASN A 34 7.85 3.14 -4.81
C ASN A 34 6.35 3.08 -4.48
N PHE A 35 5.99 2.89 -3.20
CA PHE A 35 4.60 2.89 -2.73
C PHE A 35 3.99 4.28 -2.85
N GLU A 36 4.72 5.30 -2.39
CA GLU A 36 4.31 6.71 -2.47
C GLU A 36 4.05 7.17 -3.91
N PHE A 37 4.89 6.73 -4.86
CA PHE A 37 4.65 7.00 -6.27
C PHE A 37 3.40 6.28 -6.79
N LEU A 38 3.23 5.01 -6.43
CA LEU A 38 2.09 4.21 -6.85
C LEU A 38 0.77 4.79 -6.33
N GLU A 39 0.69 5.05 -5.03
CA GLU A 39 -0.47 5.63 -4.36
C GLU A 39 -0.75 7.03 -4.84
N GLY A 40 0.27 7.89 -4.87
CA GLY A 40 0.12 9.26 -5.30
C GLY A 40 -0.40 9.35 -6.74
N GLU A 41 0.13 8.52 -7.66
CA GLU A 41 -0.35 8.48 -9.04
C GLU A 41 -1.81 8.00 -9.10
N PHE A 42 -2.13 6.90 -8.42
CA PHE A 42 -3.48 6.33 -8.40
C PHE A 42 -4.52 7.32 -7.85
N PHE A 43 -4.27 7.89 -6.66
CA PHE A 43 -5.21 8.82 -6.04
C PHE A 43 -5.28 10.18 -6.76
N MET A 44 -4.19 10.67 -7.36
CA MET A 44 -4.25 11.86 -8.20
C MET A 44 -5.12 11.65 -9.44
N PHE A 45 -5.00 10.50 -10.12
CA PHE A 45 -5.89 10.18 -11.23
C PHE A 45 -7.34 10.09 -10.78
N GLY A 46 -7.65 9.45 -9.65
CA GLY A 46 -9.01 9.40 -9.13
C GLY A 46 -9.59 10.75 -8.73
N ALA A 47 -8.78 11.63 -8.13
CA ALA A 47 -9.24 12.93 -7.62
C ALA A 47 -9.26 14.04 -8.67
N LEU A 48 -8.29 14.05 -9.59
CA LEU A 48 -8.02 15.17 -10.51
C LEU A 48 -8.14 14.77 -11.99
N GLY A 49 -8.11 13.48 -12.31
CA GLY A 49 -8.05 12.97 -13.69
C GLY A 49 -6.66 13.04 -14.33
N TYR A 50 -5.63 13.39 -13.58
CA TYR A 50 -4.23 13.44 -14.03
C TYR A 50 -3.26 13.16 -12.88
N GLY A 51 -2.08 12.62 -13.19
CA GLY A 51 -1.05 12.23 -12.21
C GLY A 51 0.07 13.24 -11.98
N TYR A 52 1.19 12.74 -11.45
CA TYR A 52 2.36 13.54 -11.04
C TYR A 52 2.96 14.37 -12.18
N ASP A 53 2.88 13.91 -13.44
CA ASP A 53 3.44 14.64 -14.58
C ASP A 53 2.84 16.04 -14.76
N THR A 54 1.61 16.25 -14.29
CA THR A 54 0.95 17.56 -14.32
C THR A 54 1.09 18.30 -12.99
N VAL A 55 0.94 17.61 -11.86
CA VAL A 55 0.97 18.24 -10.52
C VAL A 55 2.39 18.63 -10.10
N ALA A 56 3.36 17.74 -10.31
CA ALA A 56 4.72 17.90 -9.83
C ALA A 56 5.72 17.10 -10.70
N PRO A 57 5.95 17.51 -11.97
CA PRO A 57 6.77 16.75 -12.94
C PRO A 57 8.22 16.56 -12.51
N GLY A 58 8.74 17.39 -11.59
CA GLY A 58 10.09 17.30 -11.05
C GLY A 58 10.18 16.62 -9.68
N MET A 59 9.09 16.05 -9.17
CA MET A 59 9.07 15.44 -7.84
C MET A 59 9.81 14.10 -7.87
N ALA A 60 11.05 14.13 -7.39
CA ALA A 60 11.61 13.04 -6.62
C ALA A 60 11.46 13.44 -5.15
N VAL A 61 11.14 12.53 -4.23
CA VAL A 61 11.13 12.84 -2.80
C VAL A 61 12.57 13.20 -2.39
N LYS A 62 12.91 14.48 -2.43
CA LYS A 62 14.23 15.02 -2.08
C LYS A 62 14.23 15.35 -0.59
N ASN A 63 14.28 14.32 0.24
CA ASN A 63 14.50 14.44 1.68
C ASN A 63 15.97 14.15 2.03
N GLU A 64 16.31 14.17 3.31
CA GLU A 64 17.65 13.83 3.83
C GLU A 64 18.13 12.42 3.42
N PHE A 65 17.21 11.54 3.00
CA PHE A 65 17.45 10.18 2.54
C PHE A 65 17.64 10.07 1.02
N GLY A 66 17.48 11.17 0.28
CA GLY A 66 17.62 11.21 -1.18
C GLY A 66 16.51 10.46 -1.93
N GLY A 67 16.12 11.03 -3.09
CA GLY A 67 15.04 10.48 -3.90
C GLY A 67 15.49 9.42 -4.89
N ILE A 68 14.57 8.51 -5.24
CA ILE A 68 14.69 7.67 -6.45
C ILE A 68 13.84 8.26 -7.59
N PRO A 69 14.21 8.03 -8.87
CA PRO A 69 13.32 8.38 -9.97
C PRO A 69 12.04 7.56 -9.89
N ARG A 70 10.90 8.20 -10.22
CA ARG A 70 9.61 7.52 -10.33
C ARG A 70 9.72 6.35 -11.33
N PRO A 71 9.41 5.11 -10.92
CA PRO A 71 9.40 3.98 -11.86
C PRO A 71 8.23 4.11 -12.84
N LEU A 72 8.28 3.34 -13.93
CA LEU A 72 7.12 3.20 -14.81
C LEU A 72 6.02 2.45 -14.06
N LEU A 73 4.86 3.09 -13.92
CA LEU A 73 3.68 2.52 -13.27
C LEU A 73 2.67 2.06 -14.32
N ASN A 74 1.96 0.96 -14.04
CA ASN A 74 0.80 0.53 -14.83
C ASN A 74 -0.44 0.50 -13.93
N LEU A 75 -1.28 1.54 -14.08
CA LEU A 75 -2.54 1.71 -13.37
C LEU A 75 -3.75 1.52 -14.31
N SER A 76 -3.58 0.83 -15.43
CA SER A 76 -4.68 0.55 -16.35
C SER A 76 -5.75 -0.31 -15.69
N ASP A 77 -6.99 -0.16 -16.17
CA ASP A 77 -8.11 -1.05 -15.87
C ASP A 77 -7.75 -2.53 -16.11
N GLY A 78 -6.96 -2.84 -17.14
CA GLY A 78 -6.44 -4.18 -17.41
C GLY A 78 -5.68 -4.81 -16.24
N VAL A 79 -4.81 -4.05 -15.56
CA VAL A 79 -4.09 -4.57 -14.38
C VAL A 79 -5.05 -4.90 -13.25
N PHE A 80 -6.05 -4.05 -13.00
CA PHE A 80 -7.04 -4.31 -11.96
C PHE A 80 -7.98 -5.46 -12.33
N ALA A 81 -8.30 -5.64 -13.61
CA ALA A 81 -9.02 -6.81 -14.10
C ALA A 81 -8.23 -8.10 -13.82
N ASP A 82 -6.93 -8.12 -14.12
CA ASP A 82 -6.06 -9.28 -13.85
C ASP A 82 -5.98 -9.57 -12.35
N ILE A 83 -5.83 -8.55 -11.49
CA ILE A 83 -5.86 -8.69 -10.02
C ILE A 83 -7.14 -9.38 -9.57
N MET A 84 -8.31 -8.92 -10.04
CA MET A 84 -9.57 -9.52 -9.61
C MET A 84 -9.70 -10.94 -10.16
N ASN A 85 -9.34 -11.18 -11.42
CA ASN A 85 -9.38 -12.52 -12.00
C ASN A 85 -8.52 -13.51 -11.20
N ASP A 86 -7.31 -13.10 -10.82
CA ASP A 86 -6.41 -13.92 -10.00
C ASP A 86 -6.89 -14.11 -8.57
N ALA A 87 -7.54 -13.09 -7.98
CA ALA A 87 -8.12 -13.16 -6.65
C ALA A 87 -9.29 -14.15 -6.61
N PHE A 88 -10.14 -14.16 -7.63
CA PHE A 88 -11.29 -15.05 -7.73
C PHE A 88 -10.95 -16.44 -8.30
N GLY A 89 -9.85 -16.57 -9.04
CA GLY A 89 -9.46 -17.79 -9.73
C GLY A 89 -10.26 -18.06 -11.01
N TYR A 90 -10.98 -17.05 -11.52
CA TYR A 90 -11.73 -17.08 -12.78
C TYR A 90 -11.91 -15.67 -13.31
N ASN A 91 -12.16 -15.56 -14.62
CA ASN A 91 -12.35 -14.27 -15.27
C ASN A 91 -13.71 -13.66 -14.90
N LEU A 92 -13.70 -12.48 -14.30
CA LEU A 92 -14.90 -11.67 -14.14
C LEU A 92 -15.40 -11.21 -15.52
N ASN A 93 -16.73 -11.23 -15.70
CA ASN A 93 -17.37 -10.79 -16.93
C ASN A 93 -18.48 -9.78 -16.61
N PRO A 94 -18.37 -8.51 -17.04
CA PRO A 94 -17.24 -7.91 -17.76
C PRO A 94 -15.96 -7.84 -16.91
N PRO A 95 -14.78 -7.60 -17.51
CA PRO A 95 -13.55 -7.35 -16.75
C PRO A 95 -13.74 -6.26 -15.70
N PHE A 96 -13.06 -6.38 -14.56
CA PHE A 96 -13.15 -5.38 -13.49
C PHE A 96 -12.49 -4.08 -13.93
N ASP A 97 -13.27 -3.01 -13.99
CA ASP A 97 -12.79 -1.67 -14.30
C ASP A 97 -12.92 -0.77 -13.06
N PRO A 98 -11.79 -0.34 -12.44
CA PRO A 98 -11.80 0.49 -11.25
C PRO A 98 -12.32 1.91 -11.51
N TYR A 99 -12.35 2.37 -12.77
CA TYR A 99 -12.70 3.75 -13.13
C TYR A 99 -14.16 3.91 -13.54
N ASN A 100 -14.91 2.80 -13.63
CA ASN A 100 -16.29 2.81 -14.09
C ASN A 100 -17.29 3.38 -13.05
N ASP A 101 -17.02 3.21 -11.75
CA ASP A 101 -17.82 3.80 -10.68
C ASP A 101 -17.05 3.92 -9.35
N THR A 102 -17.61 4.70 -8.41
CA THR A 102 -16.99 4.98 -7.11
C THR A 102 -16.82 3.73 -6.23
N LEU A 103 -17.70 2.74 -6.31
CA LEU A 103 -17.59 1.53 -5.48
C LEU A 103 -16.44 0.66 -5.97
N LYS A 104 -16.32 0.46 -7.29
CA LYS A 104 -15.18 -0.24 -7.91
C LYS A 104 -13.87 0.49 -7.66
N TYR A 105 -13.87 1.82 -7.75
CA TYR A 105 -12.69 2.62 -7.41
C TYR A 105 -12.27 2.43 -5.96
N LEU A 106 -13.22 2.41 -5.02
CA LEU A 106 -12.94 2.18 -3.61
C LEU A 106 -12.41 0.76 -3.32
N ILE A 107 -12.93 -0.25 -4.03
CA ILE A 107 -12.39 -1.62 -3.97
C ILE A 107 -10.97 -1.69 -4.54
N ALA A 108 -10.69 -0.97 -5.63
CA ALA A 108 -9.36 -0.87 -6.20
C ALA A 108 -8.39 -0.16 -5.24
N ALA A 109 -8.85 0.88 -4.55
CA ALA A 109 -8.09 1.57 -3.51
C ALA A 109 -7.70 0.65 -2.34
N TYR A 110 -8.48 -0.40 -2.04
CA TYR A 110 -8.13 -1.37 -1.00
C TYR A 110 -6.90 -2.24 -1.35
N VAL A 111 -6.56 -2.35 -2.64
CA VAL A 111 -5.46 -3.21 -3.11
C VAL A 111 -4.08 -2.68 -2.71
N ILE A 112 -3.90 -1.36 -2.68
CA ILE A 112 -2.58 -0.71 -2.68
C ILE A 112 -2.04 -0.41 -1.25
N PRO A 113 -2.72 0.40 -0.41
CA PRO A 113 -2.08 1.07 0.73
C PRO A 113 -1.66 0.14 1.85
N TYR A 114 -2.42 -0.93 2.07
CA TYR A 114 -2.10 -1.91 3.09
C TYR A 114 -0.72 -2.56 2.88
N VAL A 115 -0.23 -2.67 1.63
CA VAL A 115 1.11 -3.22 1.36
C VAL A 115 2.19 -2.24 1.85
N GLY A 116 1.97 -0.93 1.73
CA GLY A 116 2.84 0.11 2.28
C GLY A 116 2.94 0.01 3.81
N VAL A 117 1.79 -0.08 4.49
CA VAL A 117 1.71 -0.22 5.97
C VAL A 117 2.55 -1.40 6.46
N VAL A 118 2.29 -2.62 5.98
CA VAL A 118 2.99 -3.82 6.48
C VAL A 118 4.48 -3.84 6.11
N THR A 119 4.85 -3.20 5.00
CA THR A 119 6.26 -3.05 4.62
C THR A 119 6.97 -2.07 5.55
N ALA A 120 6.32 -0.95 5.91
CA ALA A 120 6.86 0.02 6.86
C ALA A 120 7.06 -0.62 8.24
N VAL A 121 6.11 -1.44 8.71
CA VAL A 121 6.27 -2.21 9.95
C VAL A 121 7.46 -3.18 9.86
N GLY A 122 7.62 -3.89 8.74
CA GLY A 122 8.75 -4.79 8.50
C GLY A 122 10.11 -4.11 8.43
N ALA A 123 10.16 -2.80 8.17
CA ALA A 123 11.38 -2.01 8.19
C ALA A 123 11.85 -1.67 9.62
N ASN A 124 10.95 -1.69 10.63
CA ASN A 124 11.26 -1.27 12.01
C ASN A 124 12.55 -1.88 12.59
N PRO A 125 12.83 -3.20 12.47
CA PRO A 125 14.04 -3.81 13.04
C PRO A 125 15.35 -3.30 12.42
N SER A 126 15.27 -2.72 11.21
CA SER A 126 16.41 -2.25 10.44
C SER A 126 16.69 -0.76 10.63
N VAL A 127 15.84 -0.05 11.37
CA VAL A 127 15.94 1.40 11.59
C VAL A 127 16.42 1.73 13.01
N ARG A 128 17.57 2.40 13.09
CA ARG A 128 18.32 2.72 14.32
C ARG A 128 18.35 4.22 14.60
N GLY A 129 18.64 5.04 13.58
CA GLY A 129 18.81 6.49 13.67
C GLY A 129 17.53 7.21 14.10
N TYR A 130 17.65 8.28 14.89
CA TYR A 130 16.49 9.03 15.39
C TYR A 130 15.68 9.65 14.25
N GLU A 131 16.32 10.34 13.30
CA GLU A 131 15.61 10.94 12.15
C GLU A 131 14.91 9.88 11.30
N SER A 132 15.58 8.73 11.09
CA SER A 132 15.01 7.58 10.40
C SER A 132 13.77 7.03 11.14
N LYS A 133 13.85 6.84 12.46
CA LYS A 133 12.70 6.37 13.27
C LYS A 133 11.55 7.37 13.22
N ARG A 134 11.85 8.66 13.34
CA ARG A 134 10.87 9.74 13.28
C ARG A 134 10.17 9.76 11.92
N LEU A 135 10.94 9.63 10.82
CA LEU A 135 10.38 9.57 9.47
C LEU A 135 9.49 8.33 9.29
N LEU A 136 10.00 7.14 9.63
CA LEU A 136 9.25 5.89 9.49
C LEU A 136 7.95 5.92 10.31
N ALA A 137 8.00 6.38 11.56
CA ALA A 137 6.81 6.50 12.40
C ALA A 137 5.80 7.52 11.84
N GLY A 138 6.29 8.63 11.29
CA GLY A 138 5.44 9.64 10.64
C GLY A 138 4.72 9.10 9.40
N LEU A 139 5.44 8.39 8.52
CA LEU A 139 4.86 7.75 7.34
C LEU A 139 3.84 6.68 7.74
N LEU A 140 4.23 5.76 8.64
CA LEU A 140 3.36 4.70 9.13
C LEU A 140 2.03 5.22 9.70
N ALA A 141 2.06 6.36 10.41
CA ALA A 141 0.85 6.96 10.99
C ALA A 141 -0.14 7.44 9.91
N VAL A 142 0.35 8.04 8.83
CA VAL A 142 -0.51 8.52 7.73
C VAL A 142 -1.04 7.34 6.91
N GLU A 143 -0.17 6.38 6.61
CA GLU A 143 -0.50 5.15 5.88
C GLU A 143 -1.58 4.32 6.59
N ALA A 144 -1.42 4.11 7.91
CA ALA A 144 -2.42 3.40 8.71
C ALA A 144 -3.77 4.15 8.75
N GLY A 145 -3.74 5.48 8.80
CA GLY A 145 -4.95 6.30 8.71
C GLY A 145 -5.65 6.14 7.36
N GLN A 146 -4.89 6.10 6.26
CA GLN A 146 -5.42 5.92 4.91
C GLN A 146 -6.09 4.54 4.76
N ASP A 147 -5.42 3.45 5.18
CA ASP A 147 -5.98 2.09 5.15
C ASP A 147 -7.26 1.99 5.99
N ALA A 148 -7.28 2.56 7.20
CA ALA A 148 -8.44 2.54 8.08
C ALA A 148 -9.65 3.27 7.47
N ILE A 149 -9.44 4.39 6.77
CA ILE A 149 -10.52 5.12 6.08
C ILE A 149 -11.12 4.25 4.97
N ILE A 150 -10.29 3.69 4.10
CA ILE A 150 -10.74 2.85 2.99
C ILE A 150 -11.49 1.62 3.52
N ARG A 151 -10.93 0.94 4.52
CA ARG A 151 -11.57 -0.22 5.15
C ARG A 151 -12.91 0.15 5.80
N THR A 152 -13.01 1.29 6.47
CA THR A 152 -14.26 1.74 7.09
C THR A 152 -15.34 2.00 6.04
N LEU A 153 -15.01 2.73 4.97
CA LEU A 153 -15.95 3.03 3.88
C LEU A 153 -16.46 1.78 3.17
N LEU A 154 -15.59 0.77 2.99
CA LEU A 154 -16.02 -0.52 2.44
C LEU A 154 -16.81 -1.34 3.45
N TYR A 155 -16.48 -1.29 4.74
CA TYR A 155 -17.18 -2.03 5.80
C TYR A 155 -18.64 -1.59 5.96
N GLU A 156 -18.92 -0.29 5.81
CA GLU A 156 -20.28 0.24 5.77
C GLU A 156 -21.12 -0.37 4.63
N ARG A 157 -20.46 -0.75 3.53
CA ARG A 157 -21.05 -1.31 2.31
C ARG A 157 -20.81 -2.81 2.15
N LYS A 158 -20.36 -3.51 3.19
CA LYS A 158 -19.83 -4.89 3.06
C LYS A 158 -20.80 -5.91 2.44
N TYR A 159 -22.10 -5.73 2.59
CA TYR A 159 -23.15 -6.60 2.03
C TYR A 159 -23.74 -6.09 0.71
N GLU A 160 -23.29 -4.93 0.24
CA GLU A 160 -23.66 -4.41 -1.08
C GLU A 160 -23.05 -5.32 -2.15
N LEU A 161 -23.87 -5.70 -3.14
CA LEU A 161 -23.39 -6.38 -4.34
C LEU A 161 -22.67 -5.36 -5.22
N VAL A 162 -21.58 -5.77 -5.87
CA VAL A 162 -20.80 -4.91 -6.77
C VAL A 162 -21.27 -5.13 -8.21
N PRO A 163 -22.17 -4.30 -8.78
CA PRO A 163 -22.76 -4.60 -10.08
C PRO A 163 -21.71 -4.53 -11.20
N PRO A 164 -21.81 -5.40 -12.22
CA PRO A 164 -22.87 -6.38 -12.46
C PRO A 164 -22.60 -7.74 -11.80
N TYR A 165 -21.56 -7.85 -10.96
CA TYR A 165 -21.20 -9.10 -10.30
C TYR A 165 -22.19 -9.39 -9.16
N ASN A 166 -22.63 -10.65 -9.07
CA ASN A 166 -23.41 -11.11 -7.92
C ASN A 166 -22.47 -11.48 -6.76
N ILE A 167 -21.58 -10.55 -6.40
CA ILE A 167 -20.50 -10.71 -5.42
C ILE A 167 -20.52 -9.49 -4.51
N THR A 168 -20.41 -9.71 -3.20
CA THR A 168 -20.43 -8.63 -2.21
C THR A 168 -19.10 -7.92 -2.08
N VAL A 169 -19.13 -6.67 -1.58
CA VAL A 169 -17.92 -5.92 -1.21
C VAL A 169 -17.03 -6.72 -0.24
N ALA A 170 -17.62 -7.39 0.75
CA ALA A 170 -16.88 -8.24 1.67
C ALA A 170 -16.09 -9.34 0.95
N GLU A 171 -16.73 -10.04 0.02
CA GLU A 171 -16.10 -11.12 -0.75
C GLU A 171 -14.93 -10.60 -1.60
N PHE A 172 -15.07 -9.45 -2.25
CA PHE A 172 -13.94 -8.80 -2.94
C PHE A 172 -12.76 -8.57 -2.00
N THR A 173 -12.99 -7.97 -0.81
CA THR A 173 -11.89 -7.71 0.12
C THR A 173 -11.21 -8.98 0.63
N ILE A 174 -11.98 -10.04 0.91
CA ILE A 174 -11.45 -11.34 1.31
C ILE A 174 -10.58 -11.92 0.21
N LYS A 175 -11.06 -11.91 -1.05
CA LYS A 175 -10.30 -12.44 -2.20
C LYS A 175 -9.03 -11.66 -2.50
N ILE A 176 -9.07 -10.34 -2.37
CA ILE A 176 -7.89 -9.48 -2.51
C ILE A 176 -6.85 -9.81 -1.43
N SER A 177 -7.26 -9.94 -0.16
CA SER A 177 -6.33 -10.31 0.92
C SER A 177 -5.74 -11.70 0.75
N GLU A 178 -6.56 -12.68 0.36
CA GLU A 178 -6.11 -14.04 0.01
C GLU A 178 -5.07 -14.03 -1.11
N LEU A 179 -5.32 -13.24 -2.17
CA LEU A 179 -4.37 -13.03 -3.26
C LEU A 179 -3.03 -12.46 -2.76
N ARG A 180 -3.06 -11.38 -1.96
CA ARG A 180 -1.83 -10.75 -1.44
C ARG A 180 -1.03 -11.72 -0.57
N ASN A 181 -1.69 -12.54 0.24
CA ASN A 181 -1.02 -13.58 1.02
C ASN A 181 -0.40 -14.66 0.13
N ARG A 182 -1.13 -15.12 -0.90
CA ARG A 182 -0.64 -16.12 -1.86
C ARG A 182 0.59 -15.62 -2.62
N LEU A 183 0.55 -14.39 -3.13
CA LEU A 183 1.66 -13.78 -3.86
C LEU A 183 2.87 -13.53 -2.95
N ALA A 184 2.66 -13.11 -1.70
CA ALA A 184 3.76 -12.89 -0.76
C ALA A 184 4.50 -14.18 -0.39
N MET A 185 3.82 -15.33 -0.47
CA MET A 185 4.35 -16.67 -0.14
C MET A 185 4.85 -16.80 1.31
N CYS A 186 4.26 -16.05 2.26
CA CYS A 186 4.64 -16.09 3.67
C CYS A 186 3.43 -15.93 4.61
N GLY A 187 2.66 -17.01 4.76
CA GLY A 187 1.57 -17.09 5.72
C GLY A 187 0.44 -16.08 5.48
N VAL A 188 -0.42 -15.91 6.50
CA VAL A 188 -1.53 -14.96 6.50
C VAL A 188 -1.06 -13.69 7.20
N LYS A 189 -0.95 -12.59 6.46
CA LYS A 189 -0.50 -11.28 6.94
C LYS A 189 -1.41 -10.15 6.45
N ASP A 190 -2.64 -10.52 6.11
CA ASP A 190 -3.65 -9.66 5.54
C ASP A 190 -4.98 -10.40 5.54
N GLU A 191 -6.03 -9.69 5.90
CA GLU A 191 -7.35 -10.22 6.04
C GLU A 191 -8.37 -9.20 5.55
N GLY A 192 -9.45 -9.71 4.95
CA GLY A 192 -10.58 -8.92 4.47
C GLY A 192 -11.32 -8.23 5.60
N LEU A 193 -12.39 -7.50 5.26
CA LEU A 193 -13.18 -6.71 6.22
C LEU A 193 -13.95 -7.53 7.26
N ILE A 194 -14.13 -8.82 6.96
CA ILE A 194 -14.76 -9.79 7.84
C ILE A 194 -13.89 -11.03 7.93
N VAL A 195 -13.85 -11.61 9.12
CA VAL A 195 -13.16 -12.86 9.43
C VAL A 195 -14.11 -13.81 10.17
N PRO A 196 -13.88 -15.13 10.10
CA PRO A 196 -14.56 -16.08 10.97
C PRO A 196 -14.41 -15.69 12.44
N MET A 197 -15.45 -15.88 13.24
CA MET A 197 -15.47 -15.50 14.66
C MET A 197 -14.25 -15.99 15.46
N PRO A 198 -13.70 -17.21 15.26
CA PRO A 198 -12.50 -17.66 15.96
C PRO A 198 -11.22 -16.86 15.64
N LEU A 199 -11.18 -16.15 14.52
CA LEU A 199 -10.03 -15.35 14.08
C LEU A 199 -10.19 -13.86 14.39
N GLY A 200 -11.41 -13.40 14.69
CA GLY A 200 -11.61 -12.00 15.06
C GLY A 200 -11.19 -11.71 16.50
N ALA A 201 -11.24 -10.43 16.88
CA ALA A 201 -10.75 -9.95 18.17
C ALA A 201 -11.31 -10.76 19.36
N GLU A 202 -10.41 -11.32 20.17
CA GLU A 202 -10.69 -12.22 21.30
C GLU A 202 -11.57 -13.44 20.97
N GLY A 203 -11.70 -13.81 19.69
CA GLY A 203 -12.62 -14.84 19.24
C GLY A 203 -14.10 -14.46 19.36
N LYS A 204 -14.42 -13.15 19.48
CA LYS A 204 -15.78 -12.65 19.82
C LYS A 204 -16.45 -11.85 18.72
N LEU A 205 -15.69 -11.36 17.75
CA LEU A 205 -16.17 -10.48 16.68
C LEU A 205 -15.83 -11.08 15.31
N THR A 206 -16.57 -10.68 14.28
CA THR A 206 -16.26 -11.02 12.88
C THR A 206 -15.75 -9.82 12.09
N THR A 207 -15.78 -8.63 12.69
CA THR A 207 -15.33 -7.36 12.08
C THR A 207 -13.81 -7.27 12.06
N ASN A 208 -13.24 -6.79 10.96
CA ASN A 208 -11.80 -6.65 10.79
C ASN A 208 -11.41 -5.36 10.03
N ILE A 209 -11.89 -4.21 10.53
CA ILE A 209 -11.58 -2.89 9.97
C ILE A 209 -10.10 -2.52 10.22
N LEU A 210 -9.54 -2.95 11.35
CA LEU A 210 -8.12 -2.79 11.65
C LEU A 210 -7.49 -4.18 11.69
N SER A 211 -6.84 -4.57 10.60
CA SER A 211 -6.22 -5.90 10.50
C SER A 211 -4.91 -5.92 11.28
N ALA A 212 -4.83 -6.86 12.23
CA ALA A 212 -3.71 -7.01 13.14
C ALA A 212 -3.52 -8.49 13.50
N ASP A 213 -2.32 -8.85 13.97
CA ASP A 213 -2.02 -10.18 14.47
C ASP A 213 -2.64 -10.45 15.86
N ASN A 214 -2.34 -11.63 16.42
CA ASN A 214 -2.87 -12.05 17.71
C ASN A 214 -2.48 -11.14 18.88
N ASP A 215 -1.41 -10.36 18.75
CA ASP A 215 -0.95 -9.39 19.74
C ASP A 215 -1.50 -7.98 19.48
N SER A 216 -2.46 -7.85 18.55
CA SER A 216 -3.02 -6.57 18.08
C SER A 216 -1.96 -5.65 17.46
N LEU A 217 -0.91 -6.22 16.88
CA LEU A 217 0.11 -5.50 16.14
C LEU A 217 -0.18 -5.58 14.64
N ALA A 218 0.14 -4.50 13.91
CA ALA A 218 0.10 -4.56 12.46
C ALA A 218 1.07 -5.65 11.95
N TYR A 219 0.65 -6.41 10.95
CA TYR A 219 1.52 -7.41 10.32
C TYR A 219 2.74 -6.76 9.69
N GLN A 220 3.77 -7.58 9.46
CA GLN A 220 5.01 -7.14 8.82
C GLN A 220 5.30 -7.95 7.56
N ARG A 221 5.65 -7.25 6.48
CA ARG A 221 6.20 -7.86 5.26
C ARG A 221 7.62 -7.37 4.99
N THR A 222 8.44 -8.26 4.45
CA THR A 222 9.77 -7.92 3.96
C THR A 222 9.69 -7.28 2.57
N PRO A 223 10.75 -6.60 2.09
CA PRO A 223 10.77 -6.04 0.74
C PRO A 223 10.48 -7.05 -0.37
N ASN A 224 11.01 -8.29 -0.29
CA ASN A 224 10.72 -9.32 -1.29
C ASN A 224 9.25 -9.76 -1.25
N GLU A 225 8.65 -9.96 -0.07
CA GLU A 225 7.21 -10.26 0.04
C GLU A 225 6.37 -9.15 -0.58
N ALA A 226 6.73 -7.88 -0.35
CA ALA A 226 6.04 -6.74 -0.94
C ALA A 226 6.20 -6.67 -2.47
N LEU A 227 7.41 -6.87 -3.00
CA LEU A 227 7.65 -6.86 -4.45
C LEU A 227 6.87 -7.94 -5.17
N ARG A 228 6.79 -9.16 -4.62
CA ARG A 228 5.98 -10.25 -5.20
C ARG A 228 4.52 -9.86 -5.37
N VAL A 229 3.98 -9.14 -4.38
CA VAL A 229 2.61 -8.62 -4.41
C VAL A 229 2.49 -7.47 -5.42
N LEU A 230 3.39 -6.49 -5.39
CA LEU A 230 3.33 -5.31 -6.27
C LEU A 230 3.54 -5.66 -7.76
N TYR A 231 4.35 -6.68 -8.04
CA TYR A 231 4.57 -7.19 -9.39
C TYR A 231 3.46 -8.14 -9.86
N LEU A 232 2.59 -8.59 -8.96
CA LEU A 232 1.52 -9.57 -9.23
C LEU A 232 2.00 -10.91 -9.80
N THR A 233 3.30 -11.22 -9.70
CA THR A 233 3.90 -12.44 -10.25
C THR A 233 4.15 -13.51 -9.20
N GLY A 234 4.12 -13.15 -7.91
CA GLY A 234 4.60 -14.03 -6.85
C GLY A 234 6.13 -14.15 -6.82
N SER A 235 6.86 -13.35 -7.62
CA SER A 235 8.32 -13.35 -7.67
C SER A 235 8.87 -11.92 -7.63
N GLU A 236 9.77 -11.66 -6.69
CA GLU A 236 10.47 -10.39 -6.49
C GLU A 236 11.50 -10.08 -7.59
N CYS A 237 11.88 -11.09 -8.39
CA CYS A 237 12.78 -10.93 -9.54
C CYS A 237 12.05 -10.87 -10.89
N GLN A 238 10.72 -11.02 -10.92
CA GLN A 238 9.92 -10.93 -12.14
C GLN A 238 8.98 -9.72 -12.06
N PRO A 239 9.37 -8.57 -12.65
CA PRO A 239 8.50 -7.41 -12.80
C PRO A 239 7.20 -7.72 -13.52
N GLY A 240 6.17 -6.95 -13.19
CA GLY A 240 4.82 -7.11 -13.71
C GLY A 240 3.86 -6.18 -13.00
N GLY A 241 2.56 -6.40 -13.20
CA GLY A 241 1.50 -5.70 -12.46
C GLY A 241 1.69 -4.19 -12.45
N PHE A 242 1.75 -3.62 -11.24
CA PHE A 242 1.90 -2.17 -11.06
C PHE A 242 3.25 -1.62 -11.53
N PHE A 243 4.29 -2.46 -11.60
CA PHE A 243 5.65 -2.07 -11.98
C PHE A 243 6.16 -2.95 -13.14
N PRO A 244 5.69 -2.74 -14.37
CA PRO A 244 6.02 -3.59 -15.52
C PRO A 244 7.53 -3.65 -15.85
N GLN A 245 8.31 -2.65 -15.45
CA GLN A 245 9.77 -2.61 -15.61
C GLN A 245 10.54 -2.75 -14.28
N GLY A 246 9.82 -3.03 -13.20
CA GLY A 246 10.37 -3.17 -11.87
C GLY A 246 10.37 -1.87 -11.08
N ALA A 247 10.34 -2.02 -9.76
CA ALA A 247 10.50 -0.93 -8.81
C ALA A 247 11.94 -0.39 -8.80
N ASN A 248 12.11 0.84 -8.36
CA ASN A 248 13.39 1.54 -8.30
C ASN A 248 14.01 1.52 -6.89
N GLY A 249 15.25 2.00 -6.79
CA GLY A 249 16.05 1.96 -5.56
C GLY A 249 16.93 0.71 -5.48
N LYS A 250 17.92 0.75 -4.59
CA LYS A 250 18.93 -0.31 -4.49
C LYS A 250 18.33 -1.66 -4.13
N ILE A 251 17.49 -1.72 -3.09
CA ILE A 251 16.83 -2.95 -2.64
C ILE A 251 16.04 -3.62 -3.77
N ALA A 252 15.18 -2.86 -4.47
CA ALA A 252 14.38 -3.41 -5.55
C ALA A 252 15.24 -3.92 -6.71
N LYS A 253 16.28 -3.16 -7.10
CA LYS A 253 17.18 -3.53 -8.19
C LYS A 253 18.05 -4.74 -7.89
N GLU A 254 18.45 -4.95 -6.64
CA GLU A 254 19.22 -6.12 -6.22
C GLU A 254 18.45 -7.43 -6.45
N PHE A 255 17.12 -7.43 -6.24
CA PHE A 255 16.30 -8.60 -6.53
C PHE A 255 16.23 -8.90 -8.03
N LEU A 256 16.21 -7.89 -8.92
CA LEU A 256 16.16 -8.10 -10.37
C LEU A 256 17.43 -8.70 -10.97
N ILE A 257 18.57 -8.56 -10.28
CA ILE A 257 19.87 -9.06 -10.73
C ILE A 257 20.15 -10.46 -10.13
N SER A 258 19.54 -10.76 -8.99
CA SER A 258 19.71 -12.05 -8.32
C SER A 258 18.81 -13.10 -8.97
N PRO A 259 19.31 -14.33 -9.21
CA PRO A 259 18.45 -15.41 -9.69
C PRO A 259 17.38 -15.74 -8.65
N CYS A 260 16.14 -15.91 -9.10
CA CYS A 260 15.16 -16.74 -8.40
C CYS A 260 15.41 -18.23 -8.78
#